data_AF-A0A7S1UPQ3-F1
#
_entry.id   AF-A0A7S1UPQ3-F1
#
_cell.length_a   1.000
_cell.length_b   1.000
_cell.length_c   1.000
_cell.angle_alpha   90.00
_cell.angle_beta   90.00
_cell.angle_gamma   90.00
#
_symmetry.space_group_name_H-M   'P 1'
#
loop_
_entity.id
_entity.type
_entity.pdbx_description
1 polymer ?
#
loop_
_entity_poly.entity_id
_entity_poly.type
_entity_poly.pdbx_seq_one_letter_code
_entity_poly.pdbx_strand_id
1 'polypeptide(L)'
;WDNFYAPTPELERILPWKRKEDGSKELPYTVVHLRQADSDKSDPRKGLDPTSLETLGYTFGSNTFLVTNNVDWYDYFETNYHWSHPRWEQVKHSATNIAWGKAAAQKQKDDQNNGEEEKKESSSTTKRDPIMELFADWYTILRAGRVVHTHSDFSLSAIHWRQLNSHTLIGTKWNNDTNHLVLDLLDEPWRRDEVMLPLVERTGTGLANCDRSVSNLLGDDFSSSGTDDD
;
A
#
# COMPACT_ATOMS: atom_id res chain seq x y z
N TRP A 1 -22.36 2.32 9.75
CA TRP A 1 -21.24 2.11 8.83
C TRP A 1 -20.33 3.33 8.77
N ASP A 2 -20.79 4.54 8.43
CA ASP A 2 -19.91 5.70 8.16
C ASP A 2 -19.03 6.22 9.32
N ASN A 3 -19.42 6.05 10.58
CA ASN A 3 -18.67 6.61 11.71
C ASN A 3 -17.33 5.90 12.01
N PHE A 4 -17.17 4.62 11.61
CA PHE A 4 -15.91 3.88 11.82
C PHE A 4 -14.83 4.21 10.78
N TYR A 5 -15.21 4.89 9.70
CA TYR A 5 -14.41 5.00 8.50
C TYR A 5 -14.20 6.44 8.05
N ALA A 6 -14.65 7.43 8.80
CA ALA A 6 -14.29 8.81 8.51
C ALA A 6 -12.77 8.94 8.67
N PRO A 7 -12.04 9.36 7.63
CA PRO A 7 -10.62 9.63 7.79
C PRO A 7 -10.48 10.75 8.83
N THR A 8 -9.46 10.67 9.67
CA THR A 8 -9.12 11.83 10.51
C THR A 8 -8.79 13.02 9.59
N PRO A 9 -8.95 14.28 10.04
CA PRO A 9 -8.55 15.44 9.23
C PRO A 9 -7.09 15.36 8.74
N GLU A 10 -6.22 14.75 9.55
CA GLU A 10 -4.81 14.49 9.24
C GLU A 10 -4.68 13.55 8.02
N LEU A 11 -5.38 12.41 8.06
CA LEU A 11 -5.40 11.44 6.97
C LEU A 11 -6.03 12.06 5.73
N GLU A 12 -7.18 12.71 5.89
CA GLU A 12 -7.91 13.33 4.79
C GLU A 12 -7.04 14.36 4.05
N ARG A 13 -6.22 15.13 4.77
CA ARG A 13 -5.29 16.10 4.18
C ARG A 13 -4.28 15.45 3.24
N ILE A 14 -3.83 14.23 3.52
CA ILE A 14 -2.79 13.56 2.75
C ILE A 14 -3.32 12.60 1.67
N LEU A 15 -4.61 12.26 1.68
CA LEU A 15 -5.17 11.35 0.66
C LEU A 15 -4.90 11.89 -0.76
N PRO A 16 -4.30 11.11 -1.66
CA PRO A 16 -3.84 11.57 -2.97
C PRO A 16 -4.96 11.73 -4.02
N TRP A 17 -6.21 11.64 -3.60
CA TRP A 17 -7.36 11.60 -4.51
C TRP A 17 -7.71 12.97 -5.07
N LYS A 18 -8.28 12.97 -6.27
CA LYS A 18 -8.76 14.19 -6.93
C LYS A 18 -9.85 14.84 -6.10
N ARG A 19 -9.88 16.18 -6.09
CA ARG A 19 -10.99 16.94 -5.52
C ARG A 19 -12.04 17.19 -6.59
N LYS A 20 -13.30 17.06 -6.21
CA LYS A 20 -14.46 17.51 -7.00
C LYS A 20 -14.66 19.02 -6.82
N GLU A 21 -15.52 19.59 -7.66
CA GLU A 21 -15.85 21.02 -7.62
C GLU A 21 -16.44 21.47 -6.28
N ASP A 22 -17.17 20.58 -5.60
CA ASP A 22 -17.75 20.82 -4.27
C ASP A 22 -16.72 20.72 -3.13
N GLY A 23 -15.44 20.48 -3.44
CA GLY A 23 -14.35 20.33 -2.49
C GLY A 23 -14.19 18.92 -1.89
N SER A 24 -15.14 18.02 -2.12
CA SER A 24 -15.07 16.62 -1.68
C SER A 24 -14.02 15.84 -2.48
N LYS A 25 -13.55 14.70 -1.94
CA LYS A 25 -12.61 13.83 -2.66
C LYS A 25 -13.34 12.79 -3.51
N GLU A 26 -12.88 12.62 -4.73
CA GLU A 26 -13.33 11.55 -5.64
C GLU A 26 -12.70 10.22 -5.21
N LEU A 27 -13.53 9.25 -4.87
CA LEU A 27 -13.06 7.93 -4.47
C LEU A 27 -12.54 7.16 -5.69
N PRO A 28 -11.39 6.47 -5.58
CA PRO A 28 -10.89 5.64 -6.67
C PRO A 28 -11.83 4.45 -6.88
N TYR A 29 -12.29 4.23 -8.12
CA TYR A 29 -13.15 3.10 -8.42
C TYR A 29 -12.34 1.79 -8.56
N THR A 30 -11.29 1.80 -9.38
CA THR A 30 -10.34 0.68 -9.53
C THR A 30 -9.05 1.02 -8.79
N VAL A 31 -8.68 0.20 -7.81
CA VAL A 31 -7.35 0.25 -7.19
C VAL A 31 -6.56 -0.99 -7.59
N VAL A 32 -5.33 -0.78 -8.04
CA VAL A 32 -4.36 -1.85 -8.29
C VAL A 32 -3.29 -1.78 -7.23
N HIS A 33 -3.11 -2.86 -6.46
CA HIS A 33 -2.07 -2.96 -5.43
C HIS A 33 -0.98 -3.96 -5.86
N LEU A 34 0.21 -3.46 -6.19
CA LEU A 34 1.35 -4.29 -6.59
C LEU A 34 2.40 -4.30 -5.50
N ARG A 35 2.68 -5.47 -4.93
CA ARG A 35 3.70 -5.63 -3.88
C ARG A 35 4.88 -6.37 -4.50
N GLN A 36 6.00 -5.71 -4.77
CA GLN A 36 7.25 -6.39 -5.12
C GLN A 36 7.81 -7.12 -3.89
N ALA A 37 8.32 -8.34 -4.03
CA ALA A 37 8.90 -9.11 -2.93
C ALA A 37 10.11 -8.40 -2.29
N ASP A 38 10.38 -8.69 -1.02
CA ASP A 38 11.54 -8.14 -0.29
C ASP A 38 12.86 -8.79 -0.75
N SER A 39 12.79 -10.03 -1.24
CA SER A 39 13.90 -10.71 -1.86
C SER A 39 13.40 -11.68 -2.94
N ASP A 40 14.19 -11.87 -3.99
CA ASP A 40 13.87 -12.77 -5.11
C ASP A 40 13.84 -14.25 -4.69
N LYS A 41 14.30 -14.59 -3.48
CA LYS A 41 14.55 -15.97 -3.04
C LYS A 41 13.42 -16.58 -2.21
N SER A 42 12.49 -15.79 -1.68
CA SER A 42 11.53 -16.28 -0.67
C SER A 42 10.06 -16.05 -0.98
N ASP A 43 9.72 -15.24 -1.99
CA ASP A 43 8.32 -14.95 -2.34
C ASP A 43 8.22 -14.57 -3.84
N PRO A 44 8.08 -15.54 -4.77
CA PRO A 44 7.87 -15.23 -6.17
C PRO A 44 6.41 -14.80 -6.35
N ARG A 45 6.10 -13.58 -5.91
CA ARG A 45 4.81 -12.95 -6.22
C ARG A 45 4.63 -12.96 -7.73
N LYS A 46 3.53 -13.56 -8.16
CA LYS A 46 3.26 -13.82 -9.57
C LYS A 46 2.66 -12.59 -10.25
N GLY A 47 2.72 -12.58 -11.57
CA GLY A 47 2.12 -11.54 -12.40
C GLY A 47 2.79 -10.16 -12.32
N LEU A 48 4.04 -10.12 -11.87
CA LEU A 48 4.88 -8.91 -11.87
C LEU A 48 5.92 -8.92 -12.99
N ASP A 49 5.86 -9.89 -13.90
CA ASP A 49 6.68 -9.89 -15.11
C ASP A 49 6.23 -8.78 -16.07
N PRO A 50 7.13 -8.30 -16.97
CA PRO A 50 6.83 -7.17 -17.85
C PRO A 50 5.55 -7.33 -18.67
N THR A 51 5.30 -8.54 -19.19
CA THR A 51 4.11 -8.83 -20.01
C THR A 51 2.83 -8.69 -19.19
N SER A 52 2.85 -9.15 -17.93
CA SER A 52 1.73 -8.99 -17.01
C SER A 52 1.48 -7.53 -16.66
N LEU A 53 2.53 -6.75 -16.38
CA LEU A 53 2.39 -5.31 -16.08
C LEU A 53 1.84 -4.52 -17.26
N GLU A 54 2.29 -4.84 -18.48
CA GLU A 54 1.80 -4.20 -19.70
C GLU A 54 0.31 -4.53 -19.95
N THR A 55 -0.05 -5.81 -19.87
CA THR A 55 -1.44 -6.27 -20.03
C THR A 55 -2.34 -5.65 -18.95
N LEU A 56 -1.82 -5.49 -17.74
CA LEU A 56 -2.50 -4.88 -16.61
C LEU A 56 -2.83 -3.40 -16.89
N GLY A 57 -1.87 -2.65 -17.42
CA GLY A 57 -2.05 -1.25 -17.83
C GLY A 57 -3.15 -1.09 -18.89
N TYR A 58 -3.11 -1.91 -19.94
CA TYR A 58 -4.12 -1.87 -21.01
C TYR A 58 -5.52 -2.27 -20.53
N THR A 59 -5.62 -3.19 -19.57
CA THR A 59 -6.91 -3.71 -19.10
C THR A 59 -7.71 -2.67 -18.30
N PHE A 60 -7.06 -1.89 -17.44
CA PHE A 60 -7.78 -1.03 -16.48
C PHE A 60 -7.88 0.45 -16.88
N GLY A 61 -7.08 0.92 -17.84
CA GLY A 61 -7.18 2.28 -18.38
C GLY A 61 -6.95 3.40 -17.34
N SER A 62 -7.13 4.65 -17.75
CA SER A 62 -6.70 5.84 -16.96
C SER A 62 -7.47 6.10 -15.66
N ASN A 63 -8.64 5.46 -15.47
CA ASN A 63 -9.41 5.57 -14.22
C ASN A 63 -8.98 4.50 -13.19
N THR A 64 -7.68 4.40 -12.98
CA THR A 64 -7.05 3.43 -12.09
C THR A 64 -6.11 4.12 -11.14
N PHE A 65 -6.14 3.70 -9.88
CA PHE A 65 -5.24 4.18 -8.85
C PHE A 65 -4.24 3.08 -8.47
N LEU A 66 -2.94 3.36 -8.57
CA LEU A 66 -1.87 2.42 -8.22
C LEU A 66 -1.43 2.62 -6.78
N VAL A 67 -1.30 1.52 -6.04
CA VAL A 67 -0.60 1.44 -4.76
C VAL A 67 0.53 0.43 -4.92
N THR A 68 1.76 0.80 -4.57
CA THR A 68 2.88 -0.13 -4.63
C THR A 68 4.03 0.25 -3.71
N ASN A 69 4.83 -0.74 -3.30
CA ASN A 69 6.12 -0.49 -2.65
C ASN A 69 7.26 -0.26 -3.65
N ASN A 70 7.06 -0.45 -4.96
CA ASN A 70 8.07 -0.15 -5.97
C ASN A 70 7.79 1.22 -6.61
N VAL A 71 8.53 2.23 -6.19
CA VAL A 71 8.34 3.62 -6.63
C VAL A 71 8.51 3.80 -8.14
N ASP A 72 9.36 2.99 -8.80
CA ASP A 72 9.59 3.11 -10.24
C ASP A 72 8.34 2.74 -11.06
N TRP A 73 7.45 1.92 -10.50
CA TRP A 73 6.18 1.61 -11.14
C TRP A 73 5.20 2.78 -11.13
N TYR A 74 5.31 3.72 -10.20
CA TYR A 74 4.51 4.94 -10.25
C TYR A 74 4.79 5.72 -11.53
N ASP A 75 6.06 6.02 -11.79
CA ASP A 75 6.48 6.75 -12.99
C ASP A 75 6.10 5.97 -14.28
N TYR A 76 6.25 4.64 -14.28
CA TYR A 76 5.86 3.78 -15.40
C TYR A 76 4.36 3.82 -15.71
N PHE A 77 3.49 3.59 -14.72
CA PHE A 77 2.04 3.53 -14.95
C PHE A 77 1.42 4.92 -15.16
N GLU A 78 1.97 5.97 -14.55
CA GLU A 78 1.56 7.36 -14.83
C GLU A 78 1.87 7.73 -16.28
N THR A 79 3.09 7.43 -16.75
CA THR A 79 3.54 7.79 -18.11
C THR A 79 2.79 7.02 -19.19
N ASN A 80 2.64 5.70 -19.03
CA ASN A 80 2.13 4.84 -20.11
C ASN A 80 0.60 4.67 -20.09
N TYR A 81 -0.02 4.79 -18.91
CA TYR A 81 -1.46 4.48 -18.75
C TYR A 81 -2.24 5.59 -18.03
N HIS A 82 -1.57 6.67 -17.59
CA HIS A 82 -2.17 7.80 -16.89
C HIS A 82 -2.86 7.42 -15.58
N TRP A 83 -2.34 6.40 -14.90
CA TRP A 83 -2.86 5.99 -13.60
C TRP A 83 -2.49 7.03 -12.54
N SER A 84 -3.42 7.26 -11.61
CA SER A 84 -3.15 8.09 -10.44
C SER A 84 -2.43 7.27 -9.37
N HIS A 85 -1.61 7.91 -8.55
CA HIS A 85 -0.88 7.24 -7.47
C HIS A 85 -0.49 8.22 -6.36
N PRO A 86 -0.03 7.75 -5.19
CA PRO A 86 0.48 8.61 -4.15
C PRO A 86 1.86 9.14 -4.55
N ARG A 87 2.24 10.31 -4.05
CA ARG A 87 3.54 10.94 -4.34
C ARG A 87 4.62 10.47 -3.37
N TRP A 88 4.85 9.16 -3.32
CA TRP A 88 5.96 8.59 -2.56
C TRP A 88 7.28 8.88 -3.27
N GLU A 89 8.23 9.46 -2.55
CA GLU A 89 9.62 9.56 -3.02
C GLU A 89 10.43 8.32 -2.62
N GLN A 90 10.05 7.69 -1.50
CA GLN A 90 10.68 6.51 -0.96
C GLN A 90 9.68 5.71 -0.12
N VAL A 91 9.66 4.38 -0.28
CA VAL A 91 8.93 3.46 0.61
C VAL A 91 9.95 2.68 1.43
N LYS A 92 9.78 2.59 2.75
CA LYS A 92 10.67 1.83 3.64
C LYS A 92 9.92 0.69 4.31
N HIS A 93 10.46 -0.52 4.24
CA HIS A 93 9.97 -1.65 5.01
C HIS A 93 10.33 -1.45 6.49
N SER A 94 9.32 -1.43 7.35
CA SER A 94 9.49 -1.15 8.79
C SER A 94 10.39 -2.18 9.48
N ALA A 95 10.31 -3.45 9.08
CA ALA A 95 11.00 -4.56 9.76
C ALA A 95 12.38 -4.91 9.17
N THR A 96 12.64 -4.63 7.89
CA THR A 96 13.81 -5.19 7.18
C THR A 96 14.83 -4.15 6.74
N ASN A 97 14.65 -2.87 7.12
CA ASN A 97 15.46 -1.73 6.66
C ASN A 97 15.57 -1.57 5.12
N ILE A 98 14.87 -2.40 4.36
CA ILE A 98 14.77 -2.30 2.90
C ILE A 98 14.03 -1.01 2.56
N ALA A 99 14.50 -0.30 1.54
CA ALA A 99 13.81 0.86 1.02
C ALA A 99 13.82 0.85 -0.52
N TRP A 100 12.77 1.40 -1.10
CA TRP A 100 12.55 1.53 -2.54
C TRP A 100 12.38 2.99 -2.91
N GLY A 101 12.88 3.41 -4.07
CA GLY A 101 12.76 4.79 -4.58
C GLY A 101 14.09 5.55 -4.68
N LYS A 102 14.01 6.80 -5.18
CA LYS A 102 15.17 7.60 -5.66
C LYS A 102 16.24 7.81 -4.59
N ALA A 103 15.83 8.02 -3.33
CA ALA A 103 16.75 8.18 -2.19
C ALA A 103 17.46 6.87 -1.76
N ALA A 104 16.83 5.70 -1.99
CA ALA A 104 17.44 4.40 -1.69
C ALA A 104 18.54 4.04 -2.69
N ALA A 105 18.33 4.35 -3.98
CA ALA A 105 19.30 4.13 -5.04
C ALA A 105 20.56 5.01 -4.89
N GLN A 106 20.42 6.21 -4.30
CA GLN A 106 21.54 7.09 -4.00
C GLN A 106 22.40 6.54 -2.85
N LYS A 107 21.76 6.13 -1.73
CA LYS A 107 22.47 5.57 -0.57
C LYS A 107 23.23 4.28 -0.88
N GLN A 108 22.68 3.38 -1.69
CA GLN A 108 23.39 2.17 -2.09
C GLN A 108 24.65 2.44 -2.92
N LYS A 109 24.68 3.55 -3.68
CA LYS A 109 25.87 4.00 -4.41
C LYS A 109 26.89 4.68 -3.51
N ASP A 110 26.43 5.38 -2.48
CA ASP A 110 27.30 6.06 -1.51
C ASP A 110 27.95 5.05 -0.55
N ASP A 111 27.19 4.05 -0.07
CA ASP A 111 27.68 2.97 0.81
C ASP A 111 28.69 2.04 0.11
N GLN A 112 28.67 1.94 -1.22
CA GLN A 112 29.66 1.19 -2.00
C GLN A 112 30.97 1.95 -2.22
N ASN A 113 31.00 3.27 -2.01
CA ASN A 113 32.13 4.11 -2.41
C ASN A 113 32.94 4.73 -1.28
N ASN A 114 32.44 4.85 -0.05
CA ASN A 114 33.27 5.32 1.07
C ASN A 114 32.75 4.85 2.43
N GLY A 115 33.65 4.30 3.24
CA GLY A 115 33.47 4.26 4.68
C GLY A 115 33.52 5.69 5.25
N GLU A 116 32.70 5.91 6.27
CA GLU A 116 32.74 7.08 7.16
C GLU A 116 32.69 8.45 6.47
N GLU A 117 31.49 9.01 6.25
CA GLU A 117 31.30 10.44 6.44
C GLU A 117 29.84 10.84 6.67
N GLU A 118 29.69 11.93 7.42
CA GLU A 118 28.56 12.34 8.24
C GLU A 118 27.23 12.61 7.52
N LYS A 119 26.16 12.30 8.26
CA LYS A 119 24.82 12.90 8.19
C LYS A 119 24.83 14.33 7.61
N LYS A 120 24.48 14.45 6.33
CA LYS A 120 23.86 15.67 5.80
C LYS A 120 22.35 15.47 5.75
N GLU A 121 21.70 15.99 6.77
CA GLU A 121 20.26 16.28 6.78
C GLU A 121 19.97 17.24 5.61
N SER A 122 19.44 16.70 4.52
CA SER A 122 18.95 17.49 3.40
C SER A 122 17.44 17.74 3.55
N SER A 123 17.15 19.03 3.66
CA SER A 123 15.91 19.71 3.29
C SER A 123 14.67 19.57 4.18
N SER A 124 14.19 20.75 4.56
CA SER A 124 13.09 21.11 5.42
C SER A 124 11.71 21.04 4.75
N THR A 125 11.46 20.01 3.94
CA THR A 125 10.08 19.64 3.59
C THR A 125 9.52 18.81 4.73
N THR A 126 8.40 19.25 5.29
CA THR A 126 7.66 18.62 6.39
C THR A 126 7.76 17.09 6.30
N LYS A 127 8.58 16.44 7.16
CA LYS A 127 8.75 14.98 7.15
C LYS A 127 7.34 14.39 7.28
N ARG A 128 6.82 13.85 6.18
CA ARG A 128 5.54 13.13 6.23
C ARG A 128 5.77 11.88 7.04
N ASP A 129 4.84 11.61 7.95
CA ASP A 129 4.91 10.41 8.77
C ASP A 129 4.70 9.19 7.85
N PRO A 130 5.72 8.33 7.68
CA PRO A 130 5.62 7.18 6.78
C PRO A 130 4.52 6.21 7.22
N ILE A 131 4.14 6.20 8.51
CA ILE A 131 3.01 5.42 9.01
C ILE A 131 1.70 5.99 8.47
N MET A 132 1.56 7.32 8.46
CA MET A 132 0.37 8.00 7.95
C MET A 132 0.23 7.81 6.44
N GLU A 133 1.33 7.85 5.69
CA GLU A 133 1.33 7.56 4.25
C GLU A 133 0.96 6.11 3.96
N LEU A 134 1.50 5.15 4.71
CA LEU A 134 1.12 3.74 4.60
C LEU A 134 -0.37 3.54 4.92
N PHE A 135 -0.89 4.26 5.92
CA PHE A 135 -2.31 4.21 6.25
C PHE A 135 -3.18 4.84 5.16
N ALA A 136 -2.71 5.89 4.49
CA ALA A 136 -3.39 6.47 3.32
C ALA A 136 -3.49 5.49 2.14
N ASP A 137 -2.44 4.71 1.90
CA ASP A 137 -2.45 3.64 0.89
C ASP A 137 -3.43 2.53 1.25
N TRP A 138 -3.40 2.06 2.50
CA TRP A 138 -4.34 1.06 3.01
C TRP A 138 -5.79 1.55 2.91
N TYR A 139 -6.03 2.79 3.32
CA TYR A 139 -7.35 3.43 3.28
C TYR A 139 -7.83 3.65 1.84
N THR A 140 -6.91 3.90 0.91
CA THR A 140 -7.19 3.97 -0.53
C THR A 140 -7.71 2.62 -1.06
N ILE A 141 -7.08 1.51 -0.68
CA ILE A 141 -7.58 0.17 -1.01
C ILE A 141 -8.95 -0.06 -0.35
N LEU A 142 -9.10 0.26 0.93
CA LEU A 142 -10.34 0.10 1.69
C LEU A 142 -11.53 0.81 1.03
N ARG A 143 -11.31 1.98 0.43
CA ARG A 143 -12.36 2.83 -0.16
C ARG A 143 -12.62 2.55 -1.63
N ALA A 144 -11.88 1.62 -2.25
CA ALA A 144 -12.04 1.25 -3.64
C ALA A 144 -13.41 0.64 -3.96
N GLY A 145 -13.87 0.79 -5.20
CA GLY A 145 -15.01 0.02 -5.73
C GLY A 145 -14.64 -1.42 -6.07
N ARG A 146 -13.44 -1.62 -6.62
CA ARG A 146 -12.82 -2.91 -6.87
C ARG A 146 -11.30 -2.86 -6.71
N VAL A 147 -10.71 -4.00 -6.40
CA VAL A 147 -9.27 -4.15 -6.16
C VAL A 147 -8.70 -5.24 -7.06
N VAL A 148 -7.57 -4.99 -7.70
CA VAL A 148 -6.71 -6.04 -8.25
C VAL A 148 -5.39 -5.98 -7.52
N HIS A 149 -4.91 -7.10 -7.00
CA HIS A 149 -3.72 -7.06 -6.15
C HIS A 149 -2.84 -8.27 -6.33
N THR A 150 -1.55 -8.11 -6.05
CA THR A 150 -0.67 -9.26 -5.77
C THR A 150 -1.01 -9.79 -4.38
N HIS A 151 -0.86 -11.10 -4.17
CA HIS A 151 -1.11 -11.74 -2.86
C HIS A 151 -0.27 -11.09 -1.75
N SER A 152 -0.90 -10.20 -0.97
CA SER A 152 -0.25 -9.39 0.07
C SER A 152 -1.20 -9.21 1.24
N ASP A 153 -0.73 -9.51 2.45
CA ASP A 153 -1.50 -9.33 3.69
C ASP A 153 -1.98 -7.88 3.87
N PHE A 154 -1.22 -6.92 3.33
CA PHE A 154 -1.58 -5.51 3.36
C PHE A 154 -2.89 -5.23 2.62
N SER A 155 -3.02 -5.62 1.35
CA SER A 155 -4.28 -5.48 0.61
C SER A 155 -5.36 -6.41 1.13
N LEU A 156 -5.02 -7.66 1.46
CA LEU A 156 -5.99 -8.62 2.01
C LEU A 156 -6.65 -8.09 3.27
N SER A 157 -5.91 -7.44 4.17
CA SER A 157 -6.50 -6.84 5.37
C SER A 157 -7.57 -5.78 5.05
N ALA A 158 -7.33 -4.89 4.07
CA ALA A 158 -8.31 -3.89 3.63
C ALA A 158 -9.51 -4.52 2.93
N ILE A 159 -9.26 -5.50 2.05
CA ILE A 159 -10.29 -6.23 1.32
C ILE A 159 -11.20 -6.99 2.30
N HIS A 160 -10.63 -7.72 3.25
CA HIS A 160 -11.38 -8.47 4.28
C HIS A 160 -12.19 -7.54 5.18
N TRP A 161 -11.73 -6.31 5.39
CA TRP A 161 -12.41 -5.35 6.24
C TRP A 161 -13.77 -4.90 5.69
N ARG A 162 -13.92 -4.82 4.37
CA ARG A 162 -15.16 -4.39 3.70
C ARG A 162 -15.73 -5.38 2.70
N GLN A 163 -15.19 -6.60 2.64
CA GLN A 163 -15.52 -7.61 1.62
C GLN A 163 -15.50 -7.02 0.20
N LEU A 164 -14.42 -6.30 -0.12
CA LEU A 164 -14.29 -5.61 -1.41
C LEU A 164 -14.32 -6.59 -2.58
N ASN A 165 -14.76 -6.11 -3.75
CA ASN A 165 -14.64 -6.88 -4.98
C ASN A 165 -13.16 -6.93 -5.41
N SER A 166 -12.48 -8.01 -5.07
CA SER A 166 -11.04 -8.20 -5.29
C SER A 166 -10.71 -9.39 -6.19
N HIS A 167 -9.60 -9.29 -6.89
CA HIS A 167 -8.98 -10.42 -7.59
C HIS A 167 -7.46 -10.42 -7.36
N THR A 168 -6.89 -11.60 -7.15
CA THR A 168 -5.44 -11.76 -7.08
C THR A 168 -4.87 -11.89 -8.49
N LEU A 169 -3.88 -11.05 -8.81
CA LEU A 169 -3.13 -11.12 -10.07
C LEU A 169 -2.16 -12.32 -10.04
N ILE A 170 -2.32 -13.23 -11.00
CA ILE A 170 -1.45 -14.40 -11.17
C ILE A 170 -0.50 -14.21 -12.37
N GLY A 171 -0.91 -13.44 -13.36
CA GLY A 171 -0.09 -13.08 -14.52
C GLY A 171 -0.95 -12.92 -15.75
N THR A 172 -0.56 -13.57 -16.84
CA THR A 172 -1.28 -13.54 -18.11
C THR A 172 -1.57 -14.94 -18.62
N LYS A 173 -2.65 -15.06 -19.39
CA LYS A 173 -3.03 -16.29 -20.09
C LYS A 173 -3.56 -15.98 -21.47
N TRP A 174 -3.41 -16.93 -22.38
CA TRP A 174 -4.01 -16.82 -23.70
C TRP A 174 -5.51 -17.07 -23.61
N ASN A 175 -6.30 -16.17 -24.20
CA ASN A 175 -7.74 -16.35 -24.34
C ASN A 175 -8.04 -16.83 -25.76
N ASN A 176 -8.48 -18.08 -25.90
CA ASN A 176 -8.76 -18.70 -27.20
C ASN A 176 -9.94 -18.04 -27.93
N ASP A 177 -10.91 -17.48 -27.21
CA ASP A 177 -12.11 -16.89 -27.81
C ASP A 177 -11.81 -15.54 -28.46
N THR A 178 -10.93 -14.77 -27.83
CA THR A 178 -10.50 -13.45 -28.32
C THR A 178 -9.22 -13.52 -29.15
N ASN A 179 -8.49 -14.64 -29.11
CA ASN A 179 -7.17 -14.80 -29.72
C ASN A 179 -6.17 -13.71 -29.26
N HIS A 180 -6.27 -13.31 -27.99
CA HIS A 180 -5.43 -12.30 -27.36
C HIS A 180 -4.92 -12.78 -25.99
N LEU A 181 -3.79 -12.22 -25.56
CA LEU A 181 -3.30 -12.38 -24.19
C LEU A 181 -4.14 -11.52 -23.24
N VAL A 182 -4.61 -12.11 -22.15
CA VAL A 182 -5.43 -11.44 -21.12
C VAL A 182 -4.83 -11.66 -19.74
N LEU A 183 -5.25 -10.87 -18.76
CA LEU A 183 -4.88 -11.09 -17.36
C LEU A 183 -5.44 -12.41 -16.85
N ASP A 184 -4.60 -13.16 -16.13
CA ASP A 184 -5.04 -14.26 -15.30
C ASP A 184 -5.28 -13.75 -13.88
N LEU A 185 -6.57 -13.63 -13.56
CA LEU A 185 -7.07 -13.12 -12.29
C LEU A 185 -7.73 -14.25 -11.53
N LEU A 186 -7.25 -14.50 -10.31
CA LEU A 186 -7.84 -15.47 -9.40
C LEU A 186 -8.94 -14.79 -8.60
N ASP A 187 -10.16 -15.29 -8.76
CA ASP A 187 -11.29 -14.99 -7.89
C ASP A 187 -11.00 -15.47 -6.46
N GLU A 188 -11.40 -14.67 -5.47
CA GLU A 188 -11.22 -15.00 -4.06
C GLU A 188 -12.50 -15.66 -3.50
N PRO A 189 -12.55 -17.02 -3.40
CA PRO A 189 -13.79 -17.74 -3.13
C PRO A 189 -14.32 -17.51 -1.70
N TRP A 190 -13.44 -17.19 -0.76
CA TRP A 190 -13.80 -16.90 0.63
C TRP A 190 -14.75 -15.68 0.77
N ARG A 191 -14.91 -14.87 -0.28
CA ARG A 191 -15.95 -13.83 -0.38
C ARG A 191 -17.35 -14.41 -0.61
N ARG A 192 -17.47 -15.49 -1.38
CA ARG A 192 -18.76 -16.01 -1.88
C ARG A 192 -19.49 -16.87 -0.86
N ASP A 193 -18.76 -17.49 0.05
CA ASP A 193 -19.36 -18.52 0.89
C ASP A 193 -20.18 -17.94 2.06
N GLU A 194 -20.20 -16.62 2.29
CA GLU A 194 -20.83 -15.96 3.47
C GLU A 194 -20.34 -16.50 4.83
N VAL A 195 -19.45 -17.50 4.85
CA VAL A 195 -18.92 -18.19 6.04
C VAL A 195 -18.03 -17.26 6.88
N MET A 196 -17.42 -16.24 6.26
CA MET A 196 -16.54 -15.28 6.94
C MET A 196 -17.13 -13.88 6.86
N LEU A 197 -17.76 -13.44 7.96
CA LEU A 197 -18.17 -12.06 8.15
C LEU A 197 -16.97 -11.10 7.96
N PRO A 198 -17.20 -9.86 7.48
CA PRO A 198 -16.17 -8.83 7.42
C PRO A 198 -15.40 -8.73 8.73
N LEU A 199 -14.10 -8.42 8.68
CA LEU A 199 -13.29 -8.28 9.91
C LEU A 199 -13.92 -7.31 10.92
N VAL A 200 -14.58 -6.24 10.44
CA VAL A 200 -15.29 -5.27 11.28
C VAL A 200 -16.50 -5.86 12.02
N GLU A 201 -17.16 -6.87 11.46
CA GLU A 201 -18.30 -7.53 12.11
C GLU A 201 -17.84 -8.63 13.08
N ARG A 202 -16.60 -9.10 12.92
CA ARG A 202 -15.96 -10.08 13.81
C ARG A 202 -15.33 -9.43 15.03
N THR A 203 -14.92 -8.16 14.91
CA THR A 203 -14.41 -7.39 16.04
C THR A 203 -15.60 -6.86 16.85
N GLY A 204 -15.75 -7.34 18.08
CA GLY A 204 -16.84 -6.92 18.96
C GLY A 204 -16.88 -5.40 19.20
N THR A 205 -17.90 -4.93 19.91
CA THR A 205 -18.21 -3.51 20.20
C THR A 205 -17.07 -2.65 20.78
N GLY A 206 -15.92 -3.26 21.13
CA GLY A 206 -14.77 -2.61 21.76
C GLY A 206 -13.87 -1.76 20.85
N LEU A 207 -13.97 -1.84 19.51
CA LEU A 207 -13.27 -0.91 18.62
C LEU A 207 -14.08 0.38 18.32
N ALA A 208 -15.31 0.49 18.85
CA ALA A 208 -16.12 1.71 18.72
C ALA A 208 -15.43 2.93 19.34
N ASN A 209 -14.43 2.68 20.21
CA ASN A 209 -13.60 3.67 20.86
C ASN A 209 -12.12 3.46 20.53
N CYS A 210 -11.72 3.46 19.25
CA CYS A 210 -10.36 3.88 18.88
C CYS A 210 -10.19 5.39 19.14
N ASP A 211 -10.51 5.82 20.36
CA ASP A 211 -10.25 7.13 20.91
C ASP A 211 -8.85 7.07 21.55
N ARG A 212 -7.88 7.63 20.82
CA ARG A 212 -6.70 8.34 21.35
C ARG A 212 -5.75 7.70 22.37
N SER A 213 -5.78 6.42 22.70
CA SER A 213 -4.81 5.85 23.67
C SER A 213 -3.64 5.05 23.06
N VAL A 214 -3.29 5.25 21.79
CA VAL A 214 -2.05 4.64 21.22
C VAL A 214 -0.79 5.41 21.67
N SER A 215 -0.95 6.61 22.26
CA SER A 215 0.15 7.40 22.84
C SER A 215 0.76 6.80 24.10
N ASN A 216 0.10 5.82 24.76
CA ASN A 216 0.53 5.25 26.04
C ASN A 216 1.18 3.86 25.92
N LEU A 217 1.42 3.35 24.72
CA LEU A 217 2.08 2.04 24.51
C LEU A 217 3.55 2.14 24.10
N LEU A 218 4.12 3.36 24.08
CA LEU A 218 5.55 3.60 23.84
C LEU A 218 6.20 4.48 24.92
N GLY A 219 5.55 4.64 26.08
CA GLY A 219 6.07 5.37 27.23
C GLY A 219 6.46 4.44 28.36
N ASP A 220 7.74 4.50 28.72
CA ASP A 220 8.32 4.11 30.01
C ASP A 220 8.38 2.60 30.33
N ASP A 221 9.45 1.95 29.85
CA ASP A 221 10.16 0.92 30.62
C ASP A 221 11.52 0.61 29.98
N PHE A 222 12.46 1.55 30.08
CA PHE A 222 13.90 1.25 30.00
C PHE A 222 14.71 2.29 30.78
N SER A 223 14.40 2.47 32.05
CA SER A 223 15.34 3.06 33.01
C SER A 223 16.02 1.93 33.78
N SER A 224 17.19 1.49 33.33
CA SER A 224 18.08 0.70 34.18
C SER A 224 18.68 1.62 35.25
N SER A 225 18.03 1.72 36.40
CA SER A 225 18.71 2.18 37.61
C SER A 225 19.52 1.01 38.16
N GLY A 226 20.79 0.92 37.73
CA GLY A 226 21.79 0.18 38.47
C GLY A 226 22.06 0.93 39.76
N THR A 227 21.46 0.46 40.85
CA THR A 227 21.93 0.78 42.20
C THR A 227 23.06 -0.18 42.50
N ASP A 228 24.28 0.35 42.52
CA ASP A 228 25.33 -0.14 43.40
C ASP A 228 24.79 -0.14 44.83
N ASP A 229 25.03 -1.22 45.58
CA ASP A 229 25.40 -1.18 47.00
C ASP A 229 25.84 -2.59 47.48
N ASP A 230 27.01 -2.57 48.12
CA ASP A 230 27.71 -3.56 48.98
C ASP A 230 28.32 -4.86 48.41
#